data_AF-A0A1S9DGG2-F1
#
_entry.id   AF-A0A1S9DGG2-F1
#
_cell.length_a   1.000
_cell.length_b   1.000
_cell.length_c   1.000
_cell.angle_alpha   90.00
_cell.angle_beta   90.00
_cell.angle_gamma   90.00
#
_symmetry.space_group_name_H-M   'P 1'
#
loop_
_entity.id
_entity.type
_entity.pdbx_description
1 polymer ?
#
loop_
_entity_poly.entity_id
_entity_poly.type
_entity_poly.pdbx_seq_one_letter_code
_entity_poly.pdbx_strand_id
1 'polypeptide(L)'
;MLSLRLSVISVCLAAVNVLSASIRKDSVTKASLPKSFEWSSSGPLISPKNDNYDLAGIKDPSIVEVGGVYHVFASTAKEAGYHLVYLSFTDFNDANSATFHYLDQGPIGTGYRATP
;
A
#
# COMPACT_ATOMS: atom_id res chain seq x y z
N MET A 1 -54.98 -54.07 -32.36
CA MET A 1 -53.55 -54.42 -32.44
C MET A 1 -52.83 -53.72 -31.30
N LEU A 2 -52.22 -54.53 -30.44
CA LEU A 2 -51.48 -54.15 -29.25
C LEU A 2 -50.14 -53.51 -29.66
N SER A 3 -49.75 -52.36 -29.10
CA SER A 3 -48.33 -52.02 -28.97
C SER A 3 -48.14 -50.96 -27.89
N LEU A 4 -47.89 -51.46 -26.68
CA LEU A 4 -47.35 -50.71 -25.55
C LEU A 4 -45.85 -50.49 -25.80
N ARG A 5 -45.37 -49.24 -25.82
CA ARG A 5 -43.95 -48.94 -25.62
C ARG A 5 -43.78 -47.85 -24.58
N LEU A 6 -43.24 -48.27 -23.45
CA LEU A 6 -42.76 -47.44 -22.35
C LEU A 6 -41.33 -47.00 -22.69
N SER A 7 -41.02 -45.70 -22.63
CA SER A 7 -39.63 -45.23 -22.47
C SER A 7 -39.58 -43.83 -21.83
N VAL A 8 -39.47 -43.88 -20.50
CA VAL A 8 -38.62 -43.09 -19.59
C VAL A 8 -38.24 -41.63 -19.98
N ILE A 9 -38.89 -40.70 -19.29
CA ILE A 9 -38.34 -39.65 -18.41
C ILE A 9 -36.98 -39.05 -18.81
N SER A 10 -36.95 -37.75 -19.09
CA SER A 10 -36.20 -36.81 -18.24
C SER A 10 -36.60 -35.37 -18.57
N VAL A 11 -37.53 -34.83 -17.77
CA VAL A 11 -37.66 -33.37 -17.63
C VAL A 11 -36.51 -32.97 -16.71
N CYS A 12 -35.42 -32.48 -17.28
CA CYS A 12 -34.42 -31.76 -16.51
C CYS A 12 -35.06 -30.46 -16.04
N LEU A 13 -35.68 -30.51 -14.86
CA LEU A 13 -36.03 -29.33 -14.08
C LEU A 13 -34.69 -28.69 -13.69
N ALA A 14 -34.25 -27.69 -14.47
CA ALA A 14 -33.13 -26.87 -14.08
C ALA A 14 -33.58 -26.08 -12.84
N ALA A 15 -33.27 -26.60 -11.66
CA ALA A 15 -33.32 -25.83 -10.43
C ALA A 15 -32.29 -24.71 -10.58
N VAL A 16 -32.75 -23.55 -11.05
CA VAL A 16 -31.99 -22.31 -10.97
C VAL A 16 -31.91 -22.01 -9.49
N ASN A 17 -30.83 -22.46 -8.84
CA ASN A 17 -30.42 -21.94 -7.55
C ASN A 17 -30.06 -20.47 -7.80
N VAL A 18 -31.05 -19.59 -7.73
CA VAL A 18 -30.82 -18.17 -7.51
C VAL A 18 -30.25 -18.11 -6.10
N LEU A 19 -28.91 -18.21 -6.01
CA LEU A 19 -28.20 -17.77 -4.83
C LEU A 19 -28.51 -16.27 -4.76
N SER A 20 -29.50 -15.91 -3.94
CA SER A 20 -29.67 -14.54 -3.49
C SER A 20 -28.39 -14.19 -2.77
N ALA A 21 -27.45 -13.59 -3.50
CA ALA A 21 -26.32 -12.91 -2.90
C ALA A 21 -26.94 -11.85 -2.01
N SER A 22 -26.96 -12.11 -0.69
CA SER A 22 -27.31 -11.11 0.30
C SER A 22 -26.30 -9.99 0.09
N ILE A 23 -26.72 -8.92 -0.59
CA ILE A 23 -25.94 -7.70 -0.72
C ILE A 23 -25.74 -7.25 0.72
N ARG A 24 -24.58 -7.54 1.29
CA ARG A 24 -24.16 -6.92 2.53
C ARG A 24 -24.07 -5.45 2.22
N LYS A 25 -25.12 -4.74 2.62
CA LYS A 25 -25.10 -3.29 2.72
C LYS A 25 -24.18 -3.01 3.91
N ASP A 26 -22.88 -3.13 3.67
CA ASP A 26 -21.88 -2.64 4.60
C ASP A 26 -22.15 -1.14 4.69
N SER A 27 -22.88 -0.78 5.74
CA SER A 27 -23.05 0.60 6.13
C SER A 27 -21.64 1.08 6.40
N VAL A 28 -21.05 1.82 5.46
CA VAL A 28 -19.81 2.54 5.67
C VAL A 28 -20.10 3.51 6.82
N THR A 29 -19.83 3.08 8.04
CA THR A 29 -19.80 3.96 9.20
C THR A 29 -18.67 4.94 8.92
N LYS A 30 -19.03 6.14 8.48
CA LYS A 30 -18.10 7.25 8.37
C LYS A 30 -17.43 7.37 9.73
N ALA A 31 -16.15 7.04 9.80
CA ALA A 31 -15.38 7.21 11.03
C ALA A 31 -15.54 8.67 11.47
N SER A 32 -16.11 8.87 12.66
CA SER A 32 -16.21 10.20 13.24
C SER A 32 -14.86 10.57 13.83
N LEU A 33 -14.23 11.62 13.31
CA LEU A 33 -13.02 12.15 13.92
C LEU A 33 -13.35 12.76 15.30
N PRO A 34 -12.47 12.59 16.30
CA PRO A 34 -12.64 13.25 17.58
C PRO A 34 -12.52 14.78 17.43
N LYS A 35 -13.03 15.52 18.42
CA LYS A 35 -12.91 16.99 18.47
C LYS A 35 -11.59 17.47 19.10
N SER A 36 -10.82 16.56 19.69
CA SER A 36 -9.51 16.78 20.28
C SER A 36 -8.58 15.62 19.92
N PHE A 37 -7.28 15.90 19.81
CA PHE A 37 -6.25 14.94 19.43
C PHE A 37 -5.13 14.96 20.46
N GLU A 38 -4.61 13.77 20.79
CA GLU A 38 -3.42 13.58 21.61
C GLU A 38 -2.45 12.70 20.82
N TRP A 39 -1.16 12.97 20.93
CA TRP A 39 -0.13 12.27 20.15
C TRP A 39 1.00 11.79 21.07
N SER A 40 1.54 10.61 20.77
CA SER A 40 2.81 10.14 21.29
C SER A 40 3.78 10.04 20.12
N SER A 41 4.97 10.61 20.27
CA SER A 41 6.01 10.57 19.23
C SER A 41 7.06 9.54 19.59
N SER A 42 7.56 8.84 18.59
CA SER A 42 8.83 8.12 18.69
C SER A 42 10.01 9.11 18.80
N GLY A 43 11.21 8.56 18.99
CA GLY A 43 12.44 9.26 18.60
C GLY A 43 12.59 9.30 17.07
N PRO A 44 13.71 9.86 16.56
CA PRO A 44 14.02 9.83 15.13
C PRO A 44 14.16 8.39 14.61
N LEU A 45 13.44 8.06 13.53
CA LEU A 45 13.41 6.70 12.96
C LEU A 45 14.19 6.54 11.66
N ILE A 46 14.38 7.62 10.89
CA ILE A 46 15.08 7.58 9.60
C ILE A 46 15.99 8.81 9.54
N SER A 47 17.29 8.57 9.38
CA SER A 47 18.32 9.62 9.25
C SER A 47 19.10 9.44 7.95
N PRO A 48 19.80 10.49 7.47
CA PRO A 48 20.83 10.36 6.44
C PRO A 48 21.79 9.21 6.73
N LYS A 49 22.18 8.47 5.69
CA LYS A 49 23.22 7.45 5.78
C LYS A 49 24.60 8.13 5.72
N ASN A 50 25.57 7.52 6.37
CA ASN A 50 26.98 7.89 6.19
C ASN A 50 27.51 7.25 4.89
N ASP A 51 27.13 7.81 3.75
CA ASP A 51 27.52 7.36 2.41
C ASP A 51 27.93 8.55 1.52
N ASN A 52 28.24 8.28 0.26
CA ASN A 52 28.74 9.29 -0.68
C ASN A 52 27.68 10.32 -1.11
N TYR A 53 26.39 10.15 -0.76
CA TYR A 53 25.38 11.15 -1.06
C TYR A 53 25.50 12.37 -0.13
N ASP A 54 26.11 12.20 1.05
CA ASP A 54 26.40 13.25 2.04
C ASP A 54 25.18 14.15 2.29
N LEU A 55 24.07 13.51 2.66
CA LEU A 55 22.79 14.19 2.85
C LEU A 55 22.74 14.88 4.21
N ALA A 56 22.27 16.12 4.20
CA ALA A 56 21.96 16.87 5.43
C ALA A 56 20.62 16.46 6.04
N GLY A 57 19.70 15.89 5.24
CA GLY A 57 18.38 15.49 5.74
C GLY A 57 17.61 14.55 4.84
N ILE A 58 16.69 13.82 5.46
CA ILE A 58 15.60 13.07 4.83
C ILE A 58 14.30 13.74 5.24
N LYS A 59 13.48 14.14 4.27
CA LYS A 59 12.35 15.04 4.49
C LYS A 59 11.12 14.60 3.71
N ASP A 60 9.97 15.19 4.04
CA ASP A 60 8.73 15.12 3.25
C ASP A 60 8.30 13.68 2.90
N PRO A 61 8.11 12.80 3.91
CA PRO A 61 7.79 11.40 3.63
C PRO A 61 6.36 11.22 3.09
N SER A 62 6.23 10.42 2.04
CA SER A 62 4.99 9.75 1.65
C SER A 62 5.12 8.27 1.95
N ILE A 63 4.13 7.70 2.65
CA ILE A 63 4.18 6.33 3.17
C ILE A 63 2.89 5.58 2.84
N VAL A 64 3.03 4.37 2.32
CA VAL A 64 1.95 3.40 2.16
C VAL A 64 2.34 2.07 2.80
N GLU A 65 1.36 1.33 3.30
CA GLU A 65 1.54 -0.03 3.82
C GLU A 65 0.82 -1.00 2.88
N VAL A 66 1.55 -2.01 2.39
CA VAL A 66 1.01 -3.04 1.49
C VAL A 66 1.56 -4.40 1.92
N GLY A 67 0.68 -5.28 2.40
CA GLY A 67 1.05 -6.68 2.69
C GLY A 67 2.01 -6.84 3.87
N GLY A 68 1.94 -5.96 4.86
CA GLY A 68 2.81 -5.93 6.04
C GLY A 68 4.12 -5.16 5.84
N VAL A 69 4.28 -4.45 4.72
CA VAL A 69 5.49 -3.72 4.37
C VAL A 69 5.18 -2.24 4.22
N TYR A 70 5.94 -1.41 4.94
CA TYR A 70 5.94 0.03 4.76
C TYR A 70 6.83 0.39 3.57
N HIS A 71 6.27 1.14 2.63
CA HIS A 71 6.96 1.70 1.47
C HIS A 71 7.01 3.22 1.65
N VAL A 72 8.22 3.76 1.79
CA VAL A 72 8.44 5.18 2.04
C VAL A 72 9.17 5.80 0.86
N PHE A 73 8.62 6.92 0.38
CA PHE A 73 9.29 7.84 -0.53
C PHE A 73 9.58 9.12 0.22
N ALA A 74 10.78 9.68 0.10
CA ALA A 74 11.16 10.90 0.80
C ALA A 74 12.09 11.78 -0.04
N SER A 75 12.11 13.07 0.26
CA SER A 75 13.11 14.00 -0.24
C SER A 75 14.47 13.73 0.39
N THR A 76 15.53 13.63 -0.40
CA THR A 76 16.93 13.75 0.03
C THR A 76 17.36 15.21 -0.06
N ALA A 77 17.90 15.79 1.01
CA ALA A 77 18.26 17.21 1.05
C ALA A 77 19.74 17.40 1.39
N LYS A 78 20.42 18.26 0.62
CA LYS A 78 21.75 18.82 0.93
C LYS A 78 21.88 20.21 0.33
N GLU A 79 22.99 20.91 0.62
CA GLU A 79 23.22 22.28 0.11
C GLU A 79 23.08 22.37 -1.42
N ALA A 80 23.60 21.38 -2.13
CA ALA A 80 23.55 21.33 -3.60
C ALA A 80 22.14 21.11 -4.18
N GLY A 81 21.14 20.75 -3.38
CA GLY A 81 19.75 20.62 -3.82
C GLY A 81 19.00 19.41 -3.27
N TYR A 82 17.91 19.07 -3.96
CA TYR A 82 16.97 18.01 -3.57
C TYR A 82 16.86 16.92 -4.63
N HIS A 83 16.69 15.69 -4.16
CA HIS A 83 16.28 14.53 -4.95
C HIS A 83 15.35 13.64 -4.11
N LEU A 84 15.09 12.41 -4.53
CA LEU A 84 14.18 11.45 -3.90
C LEU A 84 14.89 10.14 -3.55
N VAL A 85 14.41 9.51 -2.49
CA VAL A 85 14.82 8.17 -2.04
C VAL A 85 13.59 7.30 -1.80
N TYR A 86 13.72 6.01 -2.11
CA TYR A 86 12.80 4.96 -1.70
C TYR A 86 13.45 4.05 -0.65
N LEU A 87 12.69 3.63 0.35
CA LEU A 87 13.08 2.61 1.31
C LEU A 87 11.84 1.82 1.76
N SER A 88 12.07 0.60 2.28
CA SER A 88 11.00 -0.22 2.84
C SER A 88 11.46 -1.01 4.04
N PHE A 89 10.54 -1.24 4.98
CA PHE A 89 10.75 -1.99 6.21
C PHE A 89 9.43 -2.59 6.70
N THR A 90 9.50 -3.61 7.55
CA THR A 90 8.32 -4.25 8.17
C THR A 90 8.08 -3.81 9.60
N ASP A 91 9.11 -3.31 10.28
CA ASP A 91 9.07 -2.81 11.66
C ASP A 91 9.70 -1.41 11.71
N PHE A 92 9.07 -0.48 12.41
CA PHE A 92 9.59 0.88 12.61
C PHE A 92 10.93 0.91 13.35
N ASN A 93 11.23 -0.09 14.17
CA ASN A 93 12.53 -0.24 14.82
C ASN A 93 13.66 -0.50 13.81
N ASP A 94 13.33 -1.09 12.65
CA ASP A 94 14.26 -1.37 11.57
C ASP A 94 14.29 -0.27 10.49
N ALA A 95 13.45 0.76 10.60
CA ALA A 95 13.33 1.81 9.59
C ALA A 95 14.67 2.50 9.30
N ASN A 96 15.50 2.71 10.33
CA ASN A 96 16.80 3.35 10.15
C ASN A 96 17.85 2.42 9.53
N SER A 97 17.67 1.09 9.57
CA SER A 97 18.59 0.12 8.97
C SER A 97 18.23 -0.20 7.51
N ALA A 98 16.99 0.11 7.10
CA ALA A 98 16.50 -0.09 5.74
C ALA A 98 17.44 0.53 4.68
N THR A 99 17.60 -0.20 3.57
CA THR A 99 18.41 0.23 2.44
C THR A 99 17.76 1.41 1.73
N PHE A 100 18.55 2.44 1.42
CA PHE A 100 18.13 3.56 0.59
C PHE A 100 18.32 3.22 -0.88
N HIS A 101 17.26 3.34 -1.66
CA HIS A 101 17.27 3.30 -3.11
C HIS A 101 17.13 4.74 -3.62
N TYR A 102 18.26 5.36 -3.93
CA TYR A 102 18.30 6.70 -4.49
C TYR A 102 17.69 6.70 -5.89
N LEU A 103 16.65 7.51 -6.10
CA LEU A 103 15.84 7.43 -7.32
C LEU A 103 16.50 8.11 -8.52
N ASP A 104 17.63 8.79 -8.32
CA ASP A 104 18.46 9.33 -9.40
C ASP A 104 19.13 8.24 -10.24
N GLN A 105 19.29 7.03 -9.68
CA GLN A 105 19.83 5.85 -10.37
C GLN A 105 18.79 5.13 -11.24
N GLY A 106 17.52 5.53 -11.17
CA GLY A 106 16.42 4.94 -11.95
C GLY A 106 15.96 5.81 -13.12
N PRO A 107 14.86 5.43 -13.81
CA PRO A 107 14.28 6.21 -14.91
C PRO A 107 13.82 7.62 -14.53
N ILE A 108 13.64 7.90 -13.23
CA ILE A 108 13.39 9.25 -12.72
C ILE A 108 14.57 10.17 -13.04
N GLY A 109 15.80 9.65 -13.06
CA GLY A 109 17.03 10.36 -13.44
C GLY A 109 17.40 11.51 -12.51
N THR A 110 18.45 12.24 -12.88
CA THR A 110 19.02 13.34 -12.10
C THR A 110 18.25 14.66 -12.23
N GLY A 111 18.59 15.64 -11.38
CA GLY A 111 17.99 16.98 -11.35
C GLY A 111 17.03 17.18 -10.19
N TYR A 112 16.47 18.38 -10.05
CA TYR A 112 15.60 18.72 -8.93
C TYR A 112 14.32 17.86 -8.90
N ARG A 113 14.09 17.16 -7.79
CA ARG A 113 12.81 16.50 -7.40
C ARG A 113 12.68 16.60 -5.88
N ALA A 114 11.48 16.84 -5.37
CA ALA A 114 11.20 16.93 -3.94
C ALA A 114 9.72 16.63 -3.68
N THR A 115 9.38 16.43 -2.40
CA THR A 115 8.01 16.28 -1.89
C THR A 115 7.19 15.22 -2.65
N PRO A 116 7.64 13.96 -2.63
CA PRO A 116 6.94 12.85 -3.29
C PRO A 116 5.59 12.54 -2.65
#